data_AF-A0A6P5MF45-F1
#
_entry.id   AF-A0A6P5MF45-F1
#
_cell.length_a   1.000
_cell.length_b   1.000
_cell.length_c   1.000
_cell.angle_alpha   90.00
_cell.angle_beta   90.00
_cell.angle_gamma   90.00
#
_symmetry.space_group_name_H-M   'P 1'
#
loop_
_entity.id
_entity.type
_entity.pdbx_description
1 polymer ?
#
loop_
_entity_poly.entity_id
_entity_poly.type
_entity_poly.pdbx_seq_one_letter_code
_entity_poly.pdbx_strand_id
1 'polypeptide(L)'
;MYISGYRGVASIVLEVVASSDLWIWHAFFGVSGSNNDINVLDRSPVFDDILNDCALEVNYTINGNNYTIGYYLANDIYLEWATFVKLISKPQGKKHKLFTQYQEGQRKDVERAFGVLQARFAIIRGPARFWEKKKLANIMRAYIILHNMIVENERDTYPGNFTQGLEYDDVENGLS
;
A
#
# COMPACT_ATOMS: atom_id res chain seq x y z
N MET A 1 21.51 -5.14 -20.25
CA MET A 1 21.31 -3.73 -19.84
C MET A 1 20.00 -3.30 -20.48
N TYR A 2 18.87 -3.45 -19.78
CA TYR A 2 17.55 -3.11 -20.33
C TYR A 2 17.16 -1.74 -19.81
N ILE A 3 17.08 -0.80 -20.74
CA ILE A 3 16.78 0.62 -20.53
C ILE A 3 15.33 0.81 -20.96
N SER A 4 14.49 1.34 -20.06
CA SER A 4 13.30 2.11 -20.44
C SER A 4 12.76 2.88 -19.24
N GLY A 5 13.34 4.04 -19.02
CA GLY A 5 12.66 5.17 -18.39
C GLY A 5 12.70 6.34 -19.38
N TYR A 6 11.75 7.27 -19.29
CA TYR A 6 11.79 8.53 -20.03
C TYR A 6 13.16 9.20 -19.76
N ARG A 7 14.00 9.32 -20.80
CA ARG A 7 15.43 9.78 -20.79
C ARG A 7 16.54 8.75 -20.52
N GLY A 8 16.32 7.45 -20.71
CA GLY A 8 17.42 6.47 -20.76
C GLY A 8 18.02 6.08 -19.40
N VAL A 9 17.31 6.38 -18.30
CA VAL A 9 17.66 5.95 -16.95
C VAL A 9 16.89 4.66 -16.63
N ALA A 10 17.56 3.67 -16.03
CA ALA A 10 16.89 2.48 -15.52
C ALA A 10 16.03 2.88 -14.32
N SER A 11 14.72 2.95 -14.52
CA SER A 11 13.75 3.19 -13.45
C SER A 11 13.29 1.85 -12.88
N ILE A 12 12.99 1.80 -11.58
CA ILE A 12 12.52 0.60 -10.89
C ILE A 12 11.18 0.96 -10.28
N VAL A 13 10.19 0.08 -10.48
CA VAL A 13 8.86 0.25 -9.90
C VAL A 13 8.80 -0.54 -8.60
N LEU A 14 8.28 0.09 -7.56
CA LEU A 14 8.08 -0.51 -6.26
C LEU A 14 6.58 -0.52 -5.96
N GLU A 15 6.00 -1.71 -5.87
CA GLU A 15 4.67 -1.92 -5.33
C GLU A 15 4.80 -2.17 -3.83
N VAL A 16 4.04 -1.46 -3.00
CA VAL A 16 4.09 -1.57 -1.53
C VAL A 16 2.68 -1.63 -0.97
N VAL A 17 2.49 -2.51 0.02
CA VAL A 17 1.33 -2.50 0.93
C VAL A 17 1.83 -2.07 2.29
N ALA A 18 1.26 -1.00 2.83
CA ALA A 18 1.62 -0.47 4.14
C ALA A 18 0.37 -0.06 4.93
N SER A 19 0.43 -0.19 6.26
CA SER A 19 -0.60 0.30 7.17
C SER A 19 -0.31 1.73 7.64
N SER A 20 -1.32 2.35 8.25
CA SER A 20 -1.25 3.73 8.78
C SER A 20 -0.12 3.93 9.78
N ASP A 21 0.29 2.88 10.49
CA ASP A 21 1.41 2.86 11.43
C ASP A 21 2.79 2.70 10.80
N LEU A 22 2.90 2.91 9.49
CA LEU A 22 4.13 2.84 8.69
C LEU A 22 4.67 1.41 8.52
N TRP A 23 3.99 0.39 9.03
CA TRP A 23 4.40 -0.99 8.84
C TRP A 23 4.21 -1.39 7.37
N ILE A 24 5.24 -1.98 6.77
CA ILE A 24 5.21 -2.45 5.38
C ILE A 24 4.97 -3.95 5.39
N TRP A 25 3.81 -4.37 4.87
CA TRP A 25 3.40 -5.78 4.78
C TRP A 25 3.96 -6.47 3.54
N HIS A 26 4.00 -5.76 2.41
CA HIS A 26 4.45 -6.30 1.14
C HIS A 26 5.27 -5.30 0.36
N ALA A 27 6.25 -5.81 -0.39
CA ALA A 27 7.02 -5.02 -1.34
C ALA A 27 7.47 -5.86 -2.53
N PHE A 28 7.18 -5.39 -3.75
CA PHE A 28 7.58 -6.05 -4.99
C PHE A 28 8.29 -5.11 -5.96
N PHE A 29 9.34 -5.62 -6.63
CA PHE A 29 10.24 -4.84 -7.48
C PHE A 29 10.09 -5.20 -8.97
N GLY A 30 9.52 -4.26 -9.73
CA GLY A 30 9.41 -4.28 -11.19
C GLY A 30 10.54 -3.49 -11.88
N VAL A 31 10.85 -3.83 -13.13
CA VAL A 31 11.72 -2.99 -13.98
C VAL A 31 10.80 -1.99 -14.70
N SER A 32 11.08 -0.69 -14.57
CA SER A 32 10.37 0.33 -15.34
C SER A 32 10.79 0.22 -16.80
N GLY A 33 9.80 0.27 -17.67
CA GLY A 33 9.54 -0.77 -18.66
C GLY A 33 8.34 -0.41 -19.51
N SER A 34 7.88 -1.40 -20.27
CA SER A 34 6.46 -1.57 -20.60
C SER A 34 5.59 -1.98 -19.39
N ASN A 35 6.16 -2.01 -18.17
CA ASN A 35 5.43 -2.35 -16.96
C ASN A 35 4.66 -1.12 -16.45
N ASN A 36 3.34 -1.11 -16.71
CA ASN A 36 2.38 -0.30 -15.98
C ASN A 36 2.04 -0.96 -14.63
N ASP A 37 1.32 -0.26 -13.75
CA ASP A 37 0.94 -0.76 -12.42
C ASP A 37 0.23 -2.13 -12.48
N ILE A 38 -0.55 -2.38 -13.53
CA ILE A 38 -1.24 -3.65 -13.79
C ILE A 38 -0.25 -4.80 -14.03
N ASN A 39 0.77 -4.60 -14.87
CA ASN A 39 1.79 -5.61 -15.16
C ASN A 39 2.70 -5.91 -13.96
N VAL A 40 2.81 -4.96 -13.03
CA VAL A 40 3.53 -5.17 -11.77
C VAL A 40 2.70 -6.06 -10.84
N LEU A 41 1.40 -5.76 -10.70
CA LEU A 41 0.47 -6.55 -9.90
C LEU A 41 0.36 -8.01 -10.40
N ASP A 42 0.25 -8.22 -11.72
CA ASP A 42 0.15 -9.56 -12.34
C ASP A 42 1.36 -10.47 -12.04
N ARG A 43 2.51 -9.87 -11.71
CA ARG A 43 3.75 -10.60 -11.37
C ARG A 43 4.06 -10.58 -9.88
N SER A 44 3.25 -9.88 -9.10
CA SER A 44 3.45 -9.65 -7.69
C SER A 44 2.86 -10.81 -6.90
N PRO A 45 3.59 -11.39 -5.93
CA PRO A 45 3.06 -12.43 -5.06
C PRO A 45 2.14 -11.85 -3.96
N VAL A 46 1.60 -10.64 -4.12
CA VAL A 46 0.83 -9.93 -3.08
C VAL A 46 -0.41 -10.70 -2.63
N PHE A 47 -0.93 -11.58 -3.49
CA PHE A 47 -2.06 -12.45 -3.19
C PHE A 47 -1.67 -13.90 -2.89
N ASP A 48 -0.38 -14.26 -2.96
CA ASP A 48 0.05 -15.65 -2.78
C ASP A 48 -0.36 -16.18 -1.40
N ASP A 49 -0.22 -15.38 -0.35
CA ASP A 49 -0.62 -15.80 0.99
C ASP A 49 -2.14 -16.04 1.08
N ILE A 50 -2.96 -15.23 0.39
CA ILE A 50 -4.42 -15.41 0.32
C ILE A 50 -4.75 -16.67 -0.50
N LEU A 51 -4.08 -16.88 -1.63
CA LEU A 51 -4.32 -18.02 -2.53
C LEU A 51 -3.84 -19.36 -1.94
N ASN A 52 -2.85 -19.33 -1.05
CA ASN A 52 -2.31 -20.51 -0.37
C ASN A 52 -2.92 -20.73 1.03
N ASP A 53 -3.98 -20.00 1.39
CA ASP A 53 -4.63 -20.06 2.72
C ASP A 53 -3.64 -19.81 3.90
N CYS A 54 -2.59 -19.03 3.66
CA CYS A 54 -1.56 -18.64 4.63
C CYS A 54 -1.66 -17.18 5.07
N ALA A 55 -2.65 -16.43 4.54
CA ALA A 55 -2.85 -15.03 4.90
C ALA A 55 -3.22 -14.87 6.38
N LEU A 56 -2.85 -13.72 6.95
CA LEU A 56 -3.28 -13.34 8.29
C LEU A 56 -4.80 -13.38 8.39
N GLU A 57 -5.30 -14.00 9.46
CA GLU A 57 -6.72 -14.04 9.76
C GLU A 57 -7.19 -12.63 10.15
N VAL A 58 -8.10 -12.06 9.37
CA VAL A 58 -8.67 -10.73 9.64
C VAL A 58 -10.17 -10.88 9.80
N ASN A 59 -10.69 -10.56 10.98
CA ASN A 59 -12.13 -10.62 11.26
C ASN A 59 -12.68 -9.21 11.49
N TYR A 60 -13.58 -8.76 10.62
CA TYR A 60 -14.24 -7.46 10.74
C TYR A 60 -15.67 -7.48 10.21
N THR A 61 -16.49 -6.52 10.65
CA THR A 61 -17.91 -6.42 10.27
C THR A 61 -18.17 -5.08 9.59
N ILE A 62 -18.79 -5.10 8.41
CA ILE A 62 -19.27 -3.89 7.72
C ILE A 62 -20.76 -4.06 7.41
N ASN A 63 -21.59 -3.11 7.85
CA ASN A 63 -23.04 -3.13 7.64
C ASN A 63 -23.71 -4.46 8.04
N GLY A 64 -23.25 -5.07 9.13
CA GLY A 64 -23.76 -6.36 9.63
C GLY A 64 -23.25 -7.61 8.89
N ASN A 65 -22.41 -7.45 7.87
CA ASN A 65 -21.76 -8.58 7.19
C ASN A 65 -20.36 -8.80 7.76
N ASN A 66 -20.04 -10.06 8.08
CA ASN A 66 -18.72 -10.45 8.56
C ASN A 66 -17.80 -10.80 7.39
N TYR A 67 -16.56 -10.34 7.49
CA TYR A 67 -15.52 -10.57 6.52
C TYR A 67 -14.31 -11.20 7.22
N THR A 68 -13.78 -12.25 6.60
CA THR A 68 -12.63 -13.02 7.08
C THR A 68 -11.37 -12.81 6.22
N ILE A 69 -11.49 -12.02 5.15
CA ILE A 69 -10.44 -11.73 4.18
C ILE A 69 -10.21 -10.22 4.19
N GLY A 70 -8.96 -9.80 4.35
CA GLY A 70 -8.58 -8.39 4.28
C GLY A 70 -8.84 -7.77 2.91
N TYR A 71 -8.99 -6.45 2.88
CA TYR A 71 -9.13 -5.69 1.64
C TYR A 71 -7.94 -4.74 1.44
N TYR A 72 -7.66 -4.42 0.18
CA TYR A 72 -6.62 -3.48 -0.24
C TYR A 72 -7.26 -2.25 -0.86
N LEU A 73 -6.78 -1.07 -0.48
CA LEU A 73 -7.20 0.19 -1.10
C LEU A 73 -6.48 0.36 -2.44
N ALA A 74 -7.26 0.44 -3.51
CA ALA A 74 -6.76 0.53 -4.89
C ALA A 74 -7.23 1.83 -5.56
N ASN A 75 -6.46 2.33 -6.53
CA ASN A 75 -6.97 3.36 -7.45
C ASN A 75 -7.88 2.72 -8.50
N ASP A 76 -8.49 3.59 -9.31
CA ASP A 76 -9.50 3.24 -10.30
C ASP A 76 -8.95 2.48 -11.53
N ILE A 77 -7.63 2.44 -11.72
CA ILE A 77 -7.00 1.72 -12.85
C ILE A 77 -6.91 0.20 -12.67
N TYR A 78 -7.09 -0.31 -11.45
CA TYR A 78 -7.08 -1.75 -11.20
C TYR A 78 -8.40 -2.41 -11.62
N LEU A 79 -8.38 -3.72 -11.89
CA LEU A 79 -9.58 -4.51 -12.20
C LEU A 79 -10.51 -4.64 -10.97
N GLU A 80 -11.79 -4.94 -11.20
CA GLU A 80 -12.76 -5.17 -10.13
C GLU A 80 -12.55 -6.54 -9.48
N TRP A 81 -11.71 -6.59 -8.45
CA TRP A 81 -11.48 -7.79 -7.64
C TRP A 81 -12.13 -7.65 -6.27
N ALA A 82 -12.61 -8.77 -5.72
CA ALA A 82 -13.32 -8.78 -4.43
C ALA A 82 -12.47 -8.26 -3.26
N THR A 83 -11.15 -8.37 -3.36
CA THR A 83 -10.18 -7.88 -2.36
C THR A 83 -9.86 -6.40 -2.54
N PHE A 84 -10.26 -5.75 -3.64
CA PHE A 84 -9.97 -4.33 -3.88
C PHE A 84 -11.17 -3.44 -3.55
N VAL A 85 -10.90 -2.45 -2.71
CA VAL A 85 -11.79 -1.31 -2.50
C VAL A 85 -11.24 -0.14 -3.30
N LYS A 86 -11.94 0.24 -4.37
CA LYS A 86 -11.48 1.27 -5.31
C LYS A 86 -11.98 2.66 -4.97
N LEU A 87 -11.19 3.65 -5.39
CA LEU A 87 -11.61 5.05 -5.37
C LEU A 87 -12.77 5.29 -6.34
N ILE A 88 -13.76 6.08 -5.91
CA ILE A 88 -14.84 6.53 -6.77
C ILE A 88 -14.31 7.74 -7.57
N SER A 89 -14.03 7.57 -8.87
CA SER A 89 -13.41 8.62 -9.71
C SER A 89 -14.29 9.86 -9.92
N LYS A 90 -15.61 9.73 -9.80
CA LYS A 90 -16.59 10.84 -9.94
C LYS A 90 -17.63 10.78 -8.83
N PRO A 91 -17.27 11.14 -7.59
CA PRO A 91 -18.17 10.98 -6.45
C PRO A 91 -19.36 11.93 -6.56
N GLN A 92 -20.56 11.36 -6.69
CA GLN A 92 -21.84 12.08 -6.70
C GLN A 92 -22.55 11.94 -5.37
N GLY A 93 -23.09 13.05 -4.85
CA GLY A 93 -23.73 13.09 -3.53
C GLY A 93 -22.74 13.19 -2.37
N LYS A 94 -23.26 13.50 -1.17
CA LYS A 94 -22.44 13.72 0.03
C LYS A 94 -21.68 12.46 0.48
N LYS A 95 -22.35 11.31 0.47
CA LYS A 95 -21.79 10.03 0.91
C LYS A 95 -20.57 9.59 0.10
N HIS A 96 -20.65 9.63 -1.23
CA HIS A 96 -19.52 9.24 -2.08
C HIS A 96 -18.35 10.23 -1.97
N LYS A 97 -18.62 11.53 -1.84
CA LYS A 97 -17.56 12.53 -1.63
C LYS A 97 -16.80 12.28 -0.33
N LEU A 98 -17.54 11.98 0.74
CA LEU A 98 -16.95 11.66 2.04
C LEU A 98 -16.10 10.38 1.96
N PHE A 99 -16.63 9.31 1.36
CA PHE A 99 -15.89 8.07 1.15
C PHE A 99 -14.58 8.28 0.37
N THR A 100 -14.65 8.99 -0.77
CA THR A 100 -13.47 9.34 -1.57
C THR A 100 -12.44 10.14 -0.76
N GLN A 101 -12.88 11.12 0.04
CA GLN A 101 -12.00 11.92 0.89
C GLN A 101 -11.24 11.06 1.92
N TYR A 102 -11.93 10.14 2.60
CA TYR A 102 -11.29 9.23 3.55
C TYR A 102 -10.29 8.30 2.86
N GLN A 103 -10.67 7.75 1.71
CA GLN A 103 -9.79 6.85 0.96
C GLN A 103 -8.55 7.55 0.41
N GLU A 104 -8.66 8.79 -0.05
CA GLU A 104 -7.51 9.62 -0.41
C GLU A 104 -6.61 9.92 0.79
N GLY A 105 -7.21 10.13 1.97
CA GLY A 105 -6.49 10.27 3.23
C GLY A 105 -5.63 9.03 3.53
N GLN A 106 -6.22 7.85 3.45
CA GLN A 106 -5.52 6.58 3.69
C GLN A 106 -4.42 6.32 2.64
N ARG A 107 -4.60 6.74 1.38
CA ARG A 107 -3.53 6.62 0.37
C ARG A 107 -2.27 7.40 0.74
N LYS A 108 -2.42 8.54 1.44
CA LYS A 108 -1.27 9.31 1.93
C LYS A 108 -0.45 8.54 2.97
N ASP A 109 -1.01 7.49 3.58
CA ASP A 109 -0.28 6.65 4.53
C ASP A 109 0.79 5.81 3.81
N VAL A 110 0.51 5.31 2.60
CA VAL A 110 1.50 4.60 1.77
C VAL A 110 2.61 5.56 1.34
N GLU A 111 2.25 6.77 0.89
CA GLU A 111 3.21 7.82 0.55
C GLU A 111 4.06 8.24 1.77
N ARG A 112 3.43 8.33 2.95
CA ARG A 112 4.10 8.63 4.22
C ARG A 112 5.08 7.53 4.60
N ALA A 113 4.66 6.26 4.58
CA ALA A 113 5.52 5.11 4.86
C ALA A 113 6.75 5.10 3.95
N PHE A 114 6.54 5.36 2.66
CA PHE A 114 7.64 5.46 1.70
C PHE A 114 8.55 6.67 1.97
N GLY A 115 7.97 7.84 2.27
CA GLY A 115 8.73 9.03 2.63
C GLY A 115 9.60 8.84 3.88
N VAL A 116 9.09 8.16 4.91
CA VAL A 116 9.84 7.81 6.12
C VAL A 116 10.96 6.81 5.80
N LEU A 117 10.67 5.78 5.00
CA LEU A 117 11.66 4.81 4.56
C LEU A 117 12.82 5.50 3.81
N GLN A 118 12.51 6.42 2.89
CA GLN A 118 13.51 7.24 2.20
C GLN A 118 14.29 8.18 3.14
N ALA A 119 13.63 8.73 4.17
CA ALA A 119 14.28 9.59 5.15
C ALA A 119 15.26 8.85 6.05
N ARG A 120 14.92 7.62 6.44
CA ARG A 120 15.80 6.74 7.23
C ARG A 120 16.98 6.22 6.41
N PHE A 121 16.76 5.87 5.15
CA PHE A 121 17.75 5.18 4.34
C PHE A 121 18.10 5.96 3.06
N ALA A 122 19.18 6.75 3.13
CA ALA A 122 19.64 7.62 2.04
C ALA A 122 19.90 6.87 0.72
N ILE A 123 20.23 5.58 0.77
CA ILE A 123 20.44 4.72 -0.42
C ILE A 123 19.19 4.59 -1.29
N ILE A 124 17.99 4.74 -0.72
CA ILE A 124 16.72 4.66 -1.44
C ILE A 124 16.47 5.95 -2.24
N ARG A 125 17.09 7.07 -1.85
CA ARG A 125 16.98 8.37 -2.55
C ARG A 125 17.90 8.47 -3.77
N GLY A 126 18.97 7.69 -3.80
CA GLY A 126 19.98 7.75 -4.85
C GLY A 126 19.64 6.89 -6.07
N PRO A 127 20.07 7.28 -7.28
CA PRO A 127 19.99 6.40 -8.44
C PRO A 127 20.77 5.11 -8.17
N ALA A 128 20.18 3.97 -8.55
CA ALA A 128 20.80 2.66 -8.41
C ALA A 128 22.01 2.54 -9.36
N ARG A 129 23.18 3.02 -8.94
CA ARG A 129 24.40 3.02 -9.75
C ARG A 129 24.97 1.59 -9.79
N PHE A 130 24.65 0.87 -10.87
CA PHE A 130 25.24 -0.42 -11.26
C PHE A 130 24.82 -1.66 -10.45
N TRP A 131 23.66 -1.65 -9.78
CA TRP A 131 23.15 -2.85 -9.11
C TRP A 131 22.31 -3.73 -10.05
N GLU A 132 22.63 -5.03 -10.07
CA GLU A 132 21.74 -6.05 -10.63
C GLU A 132 20.39 -6.03 -9.91
N LYS A 133 19.29 -6.28 -10.63
CA LYS A 133 17.91 -6.27 -10.09
C LYS A 133 17.80 -7.07 -8.78
N LYS A 134 18.37 -8.28 -8.76
CA LYS A 134 18.33 -9.18 -7.60
C LYS A 134 19.07 -8.57 -6.39
N LYS A 135 20.21 -7.92 -6.62
CA LYS A 135 20.96 -7.24 -5.55
C LYS A 135 20.17 -6.07 -4.99
N LEU A 136 19.56 -5.25 -5.84
CA LEU A 136 18.75 -4.13 -5.36
C LEU A 136 17.50 -4.60 -4.61
N ALA A 137 16.81 -5.63 -5.10
CA ALA A 137 15.67 -6.21 -4.41
C ALA A 137 16.06 -6.74 -3.02
N ASN A 138 17.21 -7.41 -2.90
CA ASN A 138 17.72 -7.87 -1.60
C ASN A 138 18.07 -6.71 -0.66
N ILE A 139 18.73 -5.67 -1.16
CA ILE A 139 19.07 -4.47 -0.40
C ILE A 139 17.79 -3.81 0.13
N MET A 140 16.81 -3.59 -0.74
CA MET A 140 15.55 -2.98 -0.36
C MET A 140 14.77 -3.84 0.64
N ARG A 141 14.73 -5.17 0.46
CA ARG A 141 14.13 -6.09 1.46
C ARG A 141 14.80 -5.95 2.82
N ALA A 142 16.14 -5.86 2.86
CA ALA A 142 16.86 -5.64 4.12
C ALA A 142 16.45 -4.31 4.78
N TYR A 143 16.31 -3.23 4.00
CA TYR A 143 15.85 -1.95 4.53
C TYR A 143 14.40 -1.95 5.00
N ILE A 144 13.51 -2.70 4.36
CA ILE A 144 12.13 -2.87 4.81
C ILE A 144 12.09 -3.64 6.13
N ILE A 145 12.88 -4.71 6.26
CA ILE A 145 13.00 -5.45 7.53
C ILE A 145 13.49 -4.52 8.63
N LEU A 146 14.59 -3.78 8.40
CA LEU A 146 15.12 -2.83 9.36
C LEU A 146 14.11 -1.71 9.70
N HIS A 147 13.38 -1.22 8.70
CA HIS A 147 12.31 -0.24 8.89
C HIS A 147 11.22 -0.77 9.81
N ASN A 148 10.71 -1.97 9.54
CA ASN A 148 9.66 -2.60 10.35
C ASN A 148 10.14 -2.88 11.77
N MET A 149 11.40 -3.32 11.95
CA MET A 149 11.99 -3.46 13.30
C MET A 149 12.02 -2.14 14.07
N ILE A 150 12.33 -1.02 13.40
CA ILE A 150 12.30 0.31 14.03
C ILE A 150 10.86 0.72 14.33
N VAL A 151 9.93 0.52 13.39
CA VAL A 151 8.50 0.80 13.59
C VAL A 151 7.95 0.01 14.78
N GLU A 152 8.30 -1.28 14.91
CA GLU A 152 7.93 -2.11 16.05
C GLU A 152 8.43 -1.52 17.36
N ASN A 153 9.71 -1.16 17.42
CA ASN A 153 10.35 -0.61 18.61
C ASN A 153 9.81 0.78 19.00
N GLU A 154 9.40 1.59 18.01
CA GLU A 154 8.87 2.94 18.22
C GLU A 154 7.34 2.98 18.33
N ARG A 155 6.65 1.86 18.13
CA ARG A 155 5.19 1.82 17.94
C ARG A 155 4.42 2.47 19.09
N ASP A 156 4.86 2.22 20.32
CA ASP A 156 4.25 2.75 21.54
C ASP A 156 4.58 4.24 21.80
N THR A 157 5.54 4.80 21.05
CA THR A 157 5.94 6.21 21.17
C THR A 157 5.20 7.13 20.20
N TYR A 158 4.45 6.56 19.25
CA TYR A 158 3.66 7.35 18.31
C TYR A 158 2.50 8.06 19.03
N PRO A 159 2.39 9.40 18.94
CA PRO A 159 1.36 10.13 19.66
C PRO A 159 -0.03 9.76 19.13
N GLY A 160 -0.88 9.21 20.01
CA GLY A 160 -2.33 9.12 19.83
C GLY A 160 -2.81 8.20 18.70
N ASN A 161 -3.04 6.94 19.04
CA ASN A 161 -4.07 6.05 18.46
C ASN A 161 -4.19 6.02 16.92
N PHE A 162 -3.49 5.09 16.25
CA PHE A 162 -3.93 4.59 14.93
C PHE A 162 -5.37 4.02 14.97
N THR A 163 -5.89 3.75 16.17
CA THR A 163 -7.25 3.32 16.46
C THR A 163 -8.27 4.45 16.58
N GLN A 164 -7.87 5.72 16.74
CA GLN A 164 -8.80 6.85 16.96
C GLN A 164 -9.05 7.60 15.65
N GLY A 165 -9.47 6.84 14.64
CA GLY A 165 -10.21 7.32 13.48
C GLY A 165 -11.49 6.51 13.23
N LEU A 166 -11.82 5.58 14.14
CA LEU A 166 -12.97 4.66 14.05
C LEU A 166 -14.06 4.98 15.08
N GLU A 167 -14.18 6.23 15.53
CA GLU A 167 -15.48 6.70 15.99
C GLU A 167 -16.29 6.97 14.72
N TYR A 168 -17.04 5.95 14.30
CA TYR A 168 -18.08 6.10 13.32
C TYR A 168 -19.16 6.96 13.97
N ASP A 169 -19.21 8.24 13.59
CA ASP A 169 -20.44 8.98 13.73
C ASP A 169 -21.51 8.15 13.02
N ASP A 170 -22.42 7.56 13.80
CA ASP A 170 -23.71 7.09 13.32
C ASP A 170 -24.33 8.29 12.62
N VAL A 171 -24.14 8.36 11.29
CA VAL A 171 -24.97 9.19 10.45
C VAL A 171 -26.34 8.56 10.58
N GLU A 172 -27.11 9.13 11.52
CA GLU A 172 -28.54 8.92 11.69
C GLU A 172 -29.14 8.54 10.35
N ASN A 173 -29.81 7.40 10.35
CA ASN A 173 -30.56 6.86 9.23
C ASN A 173 -31.52 7.92 8.65
N GLY A 174 -31.01 8.75 7.75
CA GLY A 174 -31.76 9.68 6.92
C GLY A 174 -32.20 8.98 5.64
N LEU A 175 -32.88 7.84 5.77
CA LEU A 175 -33.64 7.19 4.70
C LEU A 175 -34.98 6.74 5.27
N SER A 176 -35.92 7.67 5.26
CA SER A 176 -37.32 7.40 4.95
C SER A 176 -37.46 6.98 3.49
#